data_AF-A0A7L5EBH5-F1
#
_entry.id   AF-A0A7L5EBH5-F1
#
_cell.length_a   1.000
_cell.length_b   1.000
_cell.length_c   1.000
_cell.angle_alpha   90.00
_cell.angle_beta   90.00
_cell.angle_gamma   90.00
#
_symmetry.space_group_name_H-M   'P 1'
#
loop_
_entity.id
_entity.type
_entity.pdbx_description
1 polymer ?
#
loop_
_entity_poly.entity_id
_entity_poly.type
_entity_poly.pdbx_seq_one_letter_code
_entity_poly.pdbx_strand_id
1 'polypeptide(L)' 'MSGFGIGLYLCAEIIQHHHGEIGIESQVSKGSTFWFTLPL' A
#
# COMPACT_ATOMS: atom_id res chain seq x y z
N MET A 1 -12.51 -12.03 14.67
CA MET A 1 -11.99 -10.65 14.72
C MET A 1 -11.34 -10.37 13.38
N SER A 2 -12.07 -9.73 12.46
CA SER A 2 -11.52 -9.30 11.17
C SER A 2 -10.43 -8.26 11.42
N GLY A 3 -9.28 -8.39 10.74
CA GLY A 3 -8.13 -7.51 10.93
C GLY A 3 -8.54 -6.03 10.85
N PHE A 4 -8.06 -5.23 11.82
CA PHE A 4 -8.39 -3.82 12.04
C PHE A 4 -8.01 -2.86 10.89
N GLY A 5 -7.76 -3.34 9.67
CA GLY A 5 -7.27 -2.52 8.56
C GLY A 5 -5.84 -2.00 8.74
N ILE A 6 -5.13 -2.47 9.78
CA ILE A 6 -3.79 -1.99 10.14
C ILE A 6 -2.67 -2.45 9.20
N GLY A 7 -2.90 -3.51 8.41
CA GLY A 7 -1.86 -4.07 7.55
C GLY A 7 -1.34 -3.09 6.51
N LEU A 8 -2.25 -2.38 5.83
CA LEU A 8 -1.85 -1.42 4.80
C LEU A 8 -1.22 -0.15 5.40
N TYR A 9 -1.67 0.26 6.59
CA TYR A 9 -1.03 1.34 7.35
C TYR A 9 0.42 0.98 7.69
N LEU A 10 0.66 -0.23 8.21
CA LEU A 10 2.00 -0.69 8.53
C LEU A 10 2.89 -0.79 7.27
N CYS A 11 2.35 -1.28 6.15
CA CYS A 11 3.06 -1.27 4.88
C CYS A 11 3.45 0.16 4.47
N ALA A 12 2.53 1.12 4.57
CA ALA A 12 2.80 2.51 4.22
C ALA A 12 3.91 3.12 5.09
N GLU A 13 3.86 2.92 6.41
CA GLU A 13 4.92 3.36 7.33
C GLU A 13 6.28 2.76 6.95
N ILE A 14 6.36 1.45 6.73
CA ILE A 14 7.61 0.76 6.34
C ILE A 14 8.17 1.36 5.04
N ILE A 15 7.33 1.54 4.03
CA ILE A 15 7.77 2.04 2.71
C ILE A 15 8.23 3.49 2.81
N GLN A 16 7.51 4.35 3.55
CA GLN A 16 7.89 5.73 3.80
C GLN A 16 9.22 5.83 4.57
N HIS A 17 9.45 4.97 5.55
CA HIS A 17 10.72 4.88 6.28
C HIS A 17 11.90 4.49 5.38
N HIS A 18 11.65 3.79 4.28
CA HIS A 18 12.67 3.46 3.26
C HIS A 18 12.70 4.49 2.12
N HIS A 19 12.10 5.67 2.31
CA HIS A 19 11.99 6.74 1.31
C HIS A 19 11.33 6.29 -0.01
N GLY A 20 10.49 5.25 0.06
CA GLY A 20 9.71 4.74 -1.04
C GLY A 20 8.33 5.38 -1.16
N GLU A 21 7.60 4.98 -2.19
CA GLU A 21 6.23 5.41 -2.43
C GLU A 21 5.29 4.19 -2.43
N ILE A 22 4.04 4.37 -2.02
CA ILE A 22 2.99 3.36 -2.04
C ILE A 22 1.71 3.97 -2.64
N GLY A 23 0.99 3.19 -3.43
CA GLY A 23 -0.25 3.65 -4.07
C GLY A 23 -1.23 2.55 -4.40
N ILE A 24 -2.38 2.97 -4.92
CA ILE A 24 -3.44 2.09 -5.41
C ILE A 24 -3.94 2.60 -6.75
N GLU A 25 -4.08 1.68 -7.69
CA GLU A 25 -4.81 1.89 -8.93
C GLU A 25 -6.09 1.07 -8.85
N SER A 26 -7.26 1.71 -8.95
CA SER A 26 -8.54 1.02 -8.84
C SER A 26 -9.47 1.40 -9.96
N GLN A 27 -10.17 0.40 -10.51
CA GLN A 27 -11.22 0.61 -11.49
C GLN A 27 -12.49 -0.13 -11.06
N VAL A 28 -13.60 0.61 -11.04
CA VAL A 28 -14.93 0.07 -10.71
C VAL A 28 -15.23 -1.15 -11.58
N SER A 29 -15.67 -2.23 -10.93
CA SER A 29 -15.97 -3.53 -11.56
C SER A 29 -14.79 -4.26 -12.22
N LYS A 30 -13.53 -3.83 -12.00
CA LYS A 30 -12.32 -4.56 -12.42
C LYS A 30 -11.37 -4.92 -11.27
N GLY A 31 -11.44 -4.19 -10.16
CA GLY A 31 -10.64 -4.45 -8.96
C GLY A 31 -9.61 -3.35 -8.69
N SER A 32 -8.63 -3.69 -7.86
CA SER A 32 -7.58 -2.77 -7.42
C SER A 32 -6.20 -3.44 -7.45
N THR A 33 -5.20 -2.68 -7.89
CA THR A 33 -3.78 -3.02 -7.83
C THR A 33 -3.11 -2.12 -6.81
N PHE A 34 -2.47 -2.71 -5.80
CA PHE A 34 -1.64 -1.99 -4.84
C PHE A 34 -0.17 -2.12 -5.29
N TRP A 35 0.58 -1.04 -5.21
CA TRP A 35 1.96 -1.00 -5.67
C TRP A 35 2.83 -0.20 -4.71
N PHE A 36 4.14 -0.43 -4.77
CA PHE A 36 5.13 0.39 -4.08
C PHE A 36 6.42 0.50 -4.89
N THR A 37 7.22 1.51 -4.59
CA THR A 37 8.57 1.73 -5.12
C THR A 37 9.53 1.95 -3.97
N LEU A 38 10.82 1.68 -4.21
CA LEU A 38 11.91 2.00 -3.29
C LEU A 38 13.04 2.69 -4.09
N PRO A 39 13.76 3.66 -3.51
CA PRO A 39 14.95 4.23 -4.13
C PRO A 39 16.04 3.16 -4.34
N LEU A 40 16.88 3.36 -5.35
CA LEU A 40 18.06 2.54 -5.64
C LEU A 40 19.31 3.04 -4.89
#